data_AF-A0A519RFH0-F1
#
_entry.id   AF-A0A519RFH0-F1
#
_cell.length_a   1.000
_cell.length_b   1.000
_cell.length_c   1.000
_cell.angle_alpha   90.00
_cell.angle_beta   90.00
_cell.angle_gamma   90.00
#
_symmetry.space_group_name_H-M   'P 1'
#
loop_
_entity.id
_entity.type
_entity.pdbx_description
1 polymer ?
#
loop_
_entity_poly.entity_id
_entity_poly.type
_entity_poly.pdbx_seq_one_letter_code
_entity_poly.pdbx_strand_id
1 'polypeptide(L)' 'MTGADNIRNSIIDKLLTISNKDYLSALYQLISTSSVNEDVIKLSEDQILMLNMSEDDIKNERFVSQAELDKMDLEWLKSL' A
#
# COMPACT_ATOMS: atom_id res chain seq x y z
N MET A 1 -0.15 -2.69 16.16
CA MET A 1 -0.51 -1.33 15.74
C MET A 1 -0.37 -0.40 16.91
N THR A 2 0.46 0.64 16.78
CA THR A 2 0.66 1.67 17.79
C THR A 2 -0.36 2.80 17.62
N GLY A 3 -0.49 3.68 18.62
CA GLY A 3 -1.35 4.88 18.51
C GLY A 3 -0.98 5.79 17.33
N ALA A 4 0.31 5.82 16.96
CA ALA A 4 0.80 6.57 15.81
C ALA A 4 0.33 5.97 14.47
N ASP A 5 0.18 4.66 14.38
CA ASP A 5 -0.29 3.98 13.15
C ASP A 5 -1.76 4.30 12.89
N ASN A 6 -2.59 4.33 13.93
CA ASN A 6 -4.00 4.71 13.83
C ASN A 6 -4.19 6.15 13.34
N ILE A 7 -3.33 7.06 13.81
CA ILE A 7 -3.34 8.46 13.38
C ILE A 7 -2.94 8.56 11.90
N ARG A 8 -1.89 7.85 11.46
CA ARG A 8 -1.48 7.82 10.05
C ARG A 8 -2.58 7.31 9.14
N ASN A 9 -3.21 6.18 9.47
CA ASN A 9 -4.31 5.63 8.67
C ASN A 9 -5.50 6.60 8.58
N SER A 10 -5.88 7.22 9.70
CA SER A 10 -6.96 8.21 9.71
C SER A 10 -6.67 9.46 8.86
N ILE A 11 -5.39 9.85 8.75
CA ILE A 11 -4.98 10.95 7.88
C ILE A 11 -5.08 10.53 6.40
N ILE A 12 -4.62 9.33 6.05
CA ILE A 12 -4.71 8.79 4.69
C ILE A 12 -6.16 8.74 4.23
N ASP A 13 -7.07 8.22 5.05
CA ASP A 13 -8.50 8.15 4.74
C ASP A 13 -9.08 9.55 4.44
N LYS A 14 -8.72 10.56 5.24
CA LYS A 14 -9.16 11.94 5.01
C LYS A 14 -8.59 12.52 3.72
N LEU A 15 -7.31 12.27 3.43
CA LEU A 15 -6.67 12.74 2.18
C LEU A 15 -7.37 12.18 0.94
N LEU A 16 -7.79 10.92 0.97
CA LEU A 16 -8.52 10.27 -0.14
C LEU A 16 -9.89 10.91 -0.42
N THR A 17 -10.50 11.58 0.56
CA THR A 17 -11.81 12.26 0.39
C THR A 17 -11.71 13.68 -0.18
N ILE A 18 -10.51 14.26 -0.25
CA ILE A 18 -10.33 15.65 -0.68
C ILE A 18 -10.22 15.69 -2.21
N SER A 19 -11.15 16.39 -2.87
CA SER A 19 -11.09 16.63 -4.32
C SER A 19 -10.52 18.02 -4.69
N ASN A 20 -10.37 18.92 -3.72
CA ASN A 20 -9.87 20.27 -3.97
C ASN A 20 -8.34 20.28 -4.12
N LYS A 21 -7.87 20.62 -5.32
CA LYS A 21 -6.45 20.65 -5.67
C LYS A 21 -5.64 21.68 -4.88
N ASP A 22 -6.19 22.86 -4.64
CA ASP A 22 -5.47 23.94 -3.94
C ASP A 22 -5.27 23.56 -2.47
N TYR A 23 -6.25 22.90 -1.88
CA TYR A 23 -6.16 22.37 -0.51
C TYR A 23 -5.12 21.25 -0.40
N LEU A 24 -5.11 20.31 -1.35
CA LEU A 24 -4.05 19.28 -1.42
C LEU A 24 -2.67 19.89 -1.62
N SER A 25 -2.55 20.96 -2.41
CA SER A 25 -1.28 21.64 -2.67
C SER A 25 -0.75 22.34 -1.42
N ALA A 26 -1.62 23.00 -0.66
CA ALA A 26 -1.25 23.62 0.61
C ALA A 26 -0.83 22.57 1.66
N LEU A 27 -1.55 21.44 1.75
CA LEU A 27 -1.18 20.32 2.62
C LEU A 27 0.17 19.71 2.23
N TYR A 28 0.42 19.52 0.94
CA TYR A 28 1.70 19.02 0.43
C TYR A 28 2.84 19.95 0.82
N GLN A 29 2.68 21.26 0.65
CA GLN A 29 3.69 22.25 1.05
C GLN A 29 3.92 22.25 2.56
N LEU A 30 2.86 22.17 3.36
CA LEU A 30 2.97 22.11 4.83
C LEU A 30 3.79 20.89 5.29
N ILE A 31 3.52 19.72 4.72
CA ILE A 31 4.22 18.48 5.08
C ILE A 31 5.66 18.50 4.57
N SER A 32 5.89 18.99 3.35
CA SER A 32 7.24 19.07 2.74
C SER A 32 8.17 20.08 3.44
N THR A 33 7.61 21.08 4.12
CA THR A 33 8.37 22.09 4.87
C THR A 33 8.55 21.74 6.33
N SER A 34 7.74 20.84 6.87
CA SER A 34 8.04 20.23 8.16
C SER A 34 9.32 19.40 8.01
N SER A 35 10.31 19.61 8.89
CA SER A 35 11.52 18.78 8.97
C SER A 35 11.14 17.39 9.47
N VAL A 36 10.42 16.64 8.64
CA VAL A 36 10.24 15.21 8.80
C VAL A 36 11.62 14.65 8.53
N ASN A 37 12.25 14.07 9.55
CA ASN A 37 13.46 13.29 9.34
C ASN A 37 13.22 12.42 8.10
N GLU A 38 14.10 12.52 7.11
CA GLU A 38 14.15 11.67 5.92
C GLU A 38 14.52 10.22 6.31
N ASP A 39 13.95 9.72 7.41
CA ASP A 39 13.94 8.32 7.74
C ASP A 39 13.10 7.65 6.66
N VAL A 40 13.81 7.28 5.59
CA VAL A 40 13.49 6.25 4.60
C VAL A 40 12.51 5.29 5.27
N ILE A 41 11.29 5.22 4.72
CA ILE A 41 10.24 4.32 5.24
C ILE A 41 10.89 2.97 5.50
N LYS A 42 11.08 2.63 6.78
CA LYS A 42 11.67 1.35 7.16
C LYS A 42 10.57 0.32 7.07
N LEU A 43 10.69 -0.57 6.09
CA LEU A 43 9.85 -1.75 6.01
C LEU A 43 10.05 -2.60 7.26
N SER A 44 8.97 -3.20 7.77
CA SER A 44 9.08 -4.21 8.81
C SER A 44 9.76 -5.47 8.28
N GLU A 45 10.26 -6.33 9.17
CA GLU A 45 10.83 -7.62 8.79
C GLU A 45 9.84 -8.47 7.98
N ASP A 46 8.56 -8.48 8.37
CA ASP A 46 7.49 -9.19 7.65
C ASP A 46 7.27 -8.65 6.23
N GLN A 47 7.35 -7.33 6.05
CA GLN A 47 7.20 -6.69 4.73
C GLN A 47 8.38 -7.02 3.82
N ILE A 48 9.59 -7.02 4.36
CA ILE A 48 10.81 -7.43 3.63
C ILE A 48 10.71 -8.91 3.26
N LEU A 49 10.24 -9.76 4.17
CA LEU A 49 10.02 -11.17 3.91
C LEU A 49 9.03 -11.39 2.77
N MET A 50 7.89 -10.69 2.78
CA MET A 50 6.89 -10.77 1.72
C MET A 50 7.44 -10.39 0.35
N LEU A 51 8.27 -9.33 0.27
CA LEU A 51 8.93 -8.94 -0.97
C LEU A 51 9.92 -10.01 -1.45
N ASN A 52 10.71 -10.60 -0.55
CA ASN A 52 11.63 -11.67 -0.90
C ASN A 52 10.91 -12.93 -1.41
N MET A 53 9.75 -13.25 -0.84
CA MET A 53 8.90 -14.34 -1.33
C MET A 53 8.38 -14.03 -2.74
N SER A 54 7.93 -12.80 -2.99
CA SER A 54 7.48 -12.38 -4.32
C SER A 54 8.59 -12.45 -5.37
N GLU A 55 9.82 -12.06 -5.02
CA GLU A 55 11.00 -12.19 -5.90
C GLU A 55 11.30 -13.66 -6.24
N ASP A 56 11.15 -14.57 -5.28
CA ASP A 56 11.31 -16.00 -5.52
C ASP A 56 10.19 -16.55 -6.41
N ASP A 57 8.95 -16.13 -6.21
CA ASP A 57 7.82 -16.53 -7.07
C ASP A 57 8.03 -16.06 -8.52
N ILE A 58 8.54 -14.84 -8.73
CA ILE A 58 8.85 -14.33 -10.07
C ILE A 58 9.96 -15.15 -10.73
N LYS A 59 11.05 -15.45 -10.01
CA LYS A 59 12.18 -16.24 -10.54
C LYS A 59 11.80 -17.65 -10.94
N ASN A 60 10.85 -18.24 -10.23
CA ASN A 60 10.38 -19.60 -10.46
C ASN A 60 9.09 -19.66 -11.29
N GLU A 61 8.69 -18.56 -11.93
CA GLU A 61 7.47 -18.47 -12.76
C GLU A 61 6.19 -18.89 -12.03
N ARG A 62 6.14 -18.70 -10.70
CA ARG A 62 4.98 -18.98 -9.84
C ARG A 62 4.05 -17.77 -9.74
N PHE A 63 3.73 -17.16 -10.87
CA PHE A 63 2.74 -16.10 -10.96
C PHE A 63 1.74 -16.44 -12.07
N VAL A 64 0.52 -15.92 -11.94
CA VAL A 64 -0.54 -16.11 -12.93
C VAL A 64 -0.90 -14.78 -13.58
N SER A 65 -1.42 -14.83 -14.80
CA SER A 65 -1.97 -13.63 -15.43
C SER A 65 -3.26 -13.18 -14.73
N GLN A 66 -3.60 -11.89 -14.84
CA GLN A 66 -4.86 -11.38 -14.28
C GLN A 66 -6.08 -12.15 -14.81
N ALA A 67 -6.10 -12.49 -16.10
CA ALA A 67 -7.22 -13.23 -16.70
C ALA A 67 -7.36 -14.66 -16.15
N GLU A 68 -6.25 -15.27 -15.74
CA GLU A 68 -6.25 -16.60 -15.13
C GLU A 68 -6.72 -16.53 -13.67
N LEU A 69 -6.29 -15.50 -12.94
CA LEU A 69 -6.79 -15.21 -11.60
C LEU A 69 -8.30 -14.97 -11.59
N ASP A 70 -8.81 -14.14 -12.50
CA ASP A 70 -10.25 -13.88 -12.64
C ASP A 70 -11.06 -15.17 -12.88
N LYS A 71 -10.48 -16.11 -13.65
CA LYS A 71 -11.11 -17.42 -13.89
C LYS A 71 -11.11 -18.29 -12.62
N MET A 72 -10.01 -18.33 -11.89
CA MET A 72 -9.90 -19.06 -10.62
C MET A 72 -10.90 -18.53 -9.60
N ASP A 73 -11.05 -17.21 -9.50
CA ASP A 73 -12.02 -16.56 -8.61
C ASP A 73 -13.46 -16.93 -8.97
N LEU A 74 -13.80 -16.94 -10.27
CA LEU A 74 -15.12 -17.37 -10.75
C LEU A 74 -15.40 -18.85 -10.48
N GLU A 75 -14.39 -19.72 -10.56
CA GLU A 75 -14.52 -21.13 -10.22
C GLU A 75 -14.70 -21.33 -8.70
N TRP A 76 -13.93 -20.59 -7.89
CA TRP A 76 -14.06 -20.59 -6.44
C TRP A 76 -15.46 -20.12 -5.99
N LEU A 77 -15.99 -19.04 -6.57
CA LEU A 77 -17.33 -18.54 -6.29
C LEU A 77 -18.45 -19.56 -6.60
N LYS A 78 -18.24 -20.47 -7.56
CA LYS A 78 -19.20 -21.55 -7.87
C LYS A 78 -19.12 -22.73 -6.90
N SER A 79 -18.04 -22.84 -6.13
CA SER A 79 -17.82 -23.89 -5.13
C SER A 79 -18.35 -23.52 -3.74
N LEU A 80 -18.85 -22.29 -3.59
CA LEU A 80 -19.59 -21.78 -2.43
C LEU A 80 -21.10 -22.02 -2.60
#